data_AF-A0A8S3Z790-F1
#
_entry.id   AF-A0A8S3Z790-F1
#
_cell.length_a   1.000
_cell.length_b   1.000
_cell.length_c   1.000
_cell.angle_alpha   90.00
_cell.angle_beta   90.00
_cell.angle_gamma   90.00
#
_symmetry.space_group_name_H-M   'P 1'
#
loop_
_entity.id
_entity.type
_entity.pdbx_description
1 polymer ?
#
loop_
_entity_poly.entity_id
_entity_poly.type
_entity_poly.pdbx_seq_one_letter_code
_entity_poly.pdbx_strand_id
1 'polypeptide(L)'
;LSVTVRTSENMAALLDDVIRKMEQLLNGKEAAVEALKNSAENAMKKYGPYKDFIDFKDVQYINAKEVIVRKDLDNMDEESREEITKAISYLPTEPTWNFKPEGRQPLLNTNISSIHVPTNIYDKSMTILNGIHWTTNLTQQFVDNNDEDSSLRWQYFCSSDGIFRIYPGMQWPREADKVDTFDCRIRRWYIQAASYPKNILILLDSSGSMKGMRYAIARNTVNKILETLSDEDYFNVIQFSDQPRYVDECFNDTLMAASVDNIKRMQKKIAELEAKEYSNFEKALTKAFQLFRKEHMEFKEHTLCNKAIMIITDGAPENFDSVFDEFNWPEKS
;
A
#
# COMPACT_ATOMS: atom_id res chain seq x y z
N LEU A 1 6.76 12.06 -48.73
CA LEU A 1 7.14 12.07 -47.30
C LEU A 1 8.29 13.05 -47.11
N SER A 2 8.00 14.25 -46.62
CA SER A 2 9.01 15.27 -46.32
C SER A 2 9.52 15.08 -44.89
N VAL A 3 10.72 14.51 -44.73
CA VAL A 3 11.36 14.36 -43.41
C VAL A 3 11.99 15.71 -43.03
N THR A 4 11.27 16.50 -42.24
CA THR A 4 11.79 17.73 -41.64
C THR A 4 12.81 17.39 -40.55
N VAL A 5 14.09 17.59 -40.85
CA VAL A 5 15.18 17.51 -39.87
C VAL A 5 14.97 18.59 -38.82
N ARG A 6 14.76 18.21 -37.55
CA ARG A 6 14.55 19.15 -36.44
C ARG A 6 15.89 19.68 -35.95
N THR A 7 16.04 21.00 -35.84
CA THR A 7 17.20 21.63 -35.21
C THR A 7 17.14 21.50 -33.69
N SER A 8 18.27 21.70 -33.00
CA SER A 8 18.34 21.64 -31.53
C SER A 8 17.44 22.67 -30.84
N GLU A 9 17.31 23.88 -31.39
CA GLU A 9 16.42 24.94 -30.90
C GLU A 9 14.95 24.49 -30.90
N ASN A 10 14.53 23.76 -31.95
CA ASN A 10 13.19 23.17 -32.01
C ASN A 10 13.01 22.02 -31.00
N MET A 11 14.08 21.37 -30.54
CA MET A 11 14.00 20.36 -29.47
C MET A 11 13.94 20.99 -28.08
N ALA A 12 14.63 22.12 -27.86
CA ALA A 12 14.52 22.89 -26.62
C ALA A 12 13.08 23.43 -26.43
N ALA A 13 12.53 24.13 -27.43
CA ALA A 13 11.17 24.66 -27.36
C ALA A 13 10.08 23.56 -27.20
N LEU A 14 10.32 22.35 -27.73
CA LEU A 14 9.45 21.20 -27.50
C LEU A 14 9.59 20.63 -26.09
N LEU A 15 10.78 20.65 -25.49
CA LEU A 15 11.01 20.22 -24.11
C LEU A 15 10.33 21.19 -23.13
N ASP A 16 10.47 22.50 -23.35
CA ASP A 16 9.86 23.53 -22.50
C ASP A 16 8.32 23.45 -22.51
N ASP A 17 7.71 23.21 -23.69
CA ASP A 17 6.25 23.01 -23.78
C ASP A 17 5.79 21.69 -23.11
N VAL A 18 6.62 20.63 -23.14
CA VAL A 18 6.33 19.39 -22.41
C VAL A 18 6.45 19.59 -20.90
N ILE A 19 7.50 20.25 -20.40
CA ILE A 19 7.69 20.57 -18.97
C ILE A 19 6.49 21.37 -18.48
N ARG A 20 6.17 22.49 -19.13
CA ARG A 20 5.05 23.37 -18.79
C ARG A 20 3.70 22.64 -18.76
N LYS A 21 3.48 21.69 -19.67
CA LYS A 21 2.26 20.85 -19.69
C LYS A 21 2.24 19.80 -18.58
N MET A 22 3.40 19.23 -18.23
CA MET A 22 3.52 18.32 -17.09
C MET A 22 3.28 19.05 -15.77
N GLU A 23 3.86 20.24 -15.58
CA GLU A 23 3.61 21.11 -14.42
C GLU A 23 2.12 21.44 -14.28
N GLN A 24 1.46 21.91 -15.35
CA GLN A 24 0.02 22.21 -15.33
C GLN A 24 -0.84 20.99 -14.97
N LEU A 25 -0.48 19.80 -15.48
CA LEU A 25 -1.18 18.54 -15.21
C LEU A 25 -0.89 17.95 -13.82
N LEU A 26 0.25 18.27 -13.21
CA LEU A 26 0.59 17.88 -11.84
C LEU A 26 -0.09 18.82 -10.83
N ASN A 27 0.01 20.13 -11.03
CA ASN A 27 -0.58 21.13 -10.14
C ASN A 27 -2.11 21.00 -10.05
N GLY A 28 -2.79 20.68 -11.17
CA GLY A 28 -4.24 20.41 -11.16
C GLY A 28 -4.62 19.16 -10.33
N LYS A 29 -3.78 18.13 -10.34
CA LYS A 29 -3.97 16.92 -9.53
C LYS A 29 -3.65 17.14 -8.06
N GLU A 30 -2.64 17.95 -7.77
CA GLU A 30 -2.31 18.38 -6.41
C GLU A 30 -3.47 19.15 -5.79
N ALA A 31 -4.04 20.12 -6.51
CA ALA A 31 -5.22 20.86 -6.08
C ALA A 31 -6.45 19.96 -5.83
N ALA A 32 -6.72 19.00 -6.73
CA ALA A 32 -7.82 18.04 -6.54
C ALA A 32 -7.61 17.11 -5.32
N VAL A 33 -6.36 16.74 -5.02
CA VAL A 33 -5.99 15.95 -3.82
C VAL A 33 -6.08 16.80 -2.56
N GLU A 34 -5.66 18.07 -2.59
CA GLU A 34 -5.80 19.00 -1.47
C GLU A 34 -7.27 19.29 -1.15
N ALA A 35 -8.12 19.53 -2.16
CA ALA A 35 -9.55 19.67 -2.00
C ALA A 35 -10.19 18.41 -1.37
N LEU A 36 -9.80 17.21 -1.84
CA LEU A 36 -10.24 15.94 -1.26
C LEU A 36 -9.79 15.75 0.19
N LYS A 37 -8.54 16.08 0.51
CA LYS A 37 -8.00 16.05 1.88
C LYS A 37 -8.79 16.99 2.80
N ASN A 38 -8.98 18.24 2.39
CA ASN A 38 -9.71 19.25 3.15
C ASN A 38 -11.18 18.84 3.34
N SER A 39 -11.79 18.21 2.33
CA SER A 39 -13.14 17.62 2.43
C SER A 39 -13.19 16.46 3.43
N ALA A 40 -12.19 15.57 3.44
CA ALA A 40 -12.08 14.45 4.37
C ALA A 40 -11.89 14.89 5.83
N GLU A 41 -10.96 15.82 6.09
CA GLU A 41 -10.73 16.36 7.44
C GLU A 41 -11.98 17.05 7.99
N ASN A 42 -12.67 17.85 7.17
CA ASN A 42 -13.92 18.50 7.57
C ASN A 42 -15.08 17.50 7.75
N ALA A 43 -15.19 16.47 6.89
CA ALA A 43 -16.21 15.44 7.01
C ALA A 43 -16.05 14.62 8.30
N MET A 44 -14.83 14.17 8.61
CA MET A 44 -14.53 13.43 9.84
C MET A 44 -14.72 14.32 11.09
N LYS A 45 -14.25 15.57 11.05
CA LYS A 45 -14.43 16.55 12.14
C LYS A 45 -15.91 16.88 12.41
N LYS A 46 -16.74 16.94 11.36
CA LYS A 46 -18.19 17.12 11.46
C LYS A 46 -18.91 15.87 11.96
N TYR A 47 -18.38 14.68 11.67
CA TYR A 47 -18.92 13.41 12.15
C TYR A 47 -18.62 13.16 13.63
N GLY A 48 -17.41 13.52 14.07
CA GLY A 48 -16.97 13.38 15.46
C GLY A 48 -16.44 11.97 15.78
N PRO A 49 -16.49 11.53 17.06
CA PRO A 49 -16.10 10.17 17.42
C PRO A 49 -17.03 9.14 16.77
N TYR A 50 -16.52 7.93 16.53
CA TYR A 50 -17.34 6.83 16.05
C TYR A 50 -18.47 6.51 17.05
N LYS A 51 -19.67 6.27 16.51
CA LYS A 51 -20.87 5.91 17.27
C LYS A 51 -20.80 4.44 17.68
N ASP A 52 -21.20 4.13 18.91
CA ASP A 52 -21.29 2.75 19.43
C ASP A 52 -22.33 1.90 18.68
N PHE A 53 -23.35 2.54 18.10
CA PHE A 53 -24.38 1.89 17.28
C PHE A 53 -24.82 2.73 16.08
N ILE A 54 -25.06 2.04 14.97
CA ILE A 54 -25.67 2.54 13.72
C ILE A 54 -26.48 1.37 13.13
N ASP A 55 -27.72 1.59 12.65
CA ASP A 55 -28.42 0.55 11.87
C ASP A 55 -27.76 0.46 10.48
N PHE A 56 -27.51 -0.75 10.00
CA PHE A 56 -26.96 -0.99 8.66
C PHE A 56 -27.82 -0.40 7.54
N LYS A 57 -29.12 -0.17 7.79
CA LYS A 57 -30.05 0.50 6.86
C LYS A 57 -29.82 2.00 6.72
N ASP A 58 -29.26 2.65 7.75
CA ASP A 58 -28.92 4.07 7.72
C ASP A 58 -27.67 4.32 6.87
N VAL A 59 -26.82 3.30 6.71
CA VAL A 59 -25.56 3.37 5.96
C VAL A 59 -25.77 2.86 4.53
N GLN A 60 -26.34 3.71 3.66
CA GLN A 60 -26.47 3.39 2.24
C GLN A 60 -25.13 3.54 1.52
N TYR A 61 -24.62 2.45 0.93
CA TYR A 61 -23.40 2.43 0.13
C TYR A 61 -23.40 1.32 -0.92
N ILE A 62 -22.49 1.42 -1.88
CA ILE A 62 -22.33 0.46 -2.99
C ILE A 62 -21.08 -0.40 -2.73
N ASN A 63 -21.29 -1.65 -2.32
CA ASN A 63 -20.21 -2.63 -2.14
C ASN A 63 -19.74 -3.16 -3.51
N ALA A 64 -18.57 -2.72 -3.95
CA ALA A 64 -17.97 -3.09 -5.23
C ALA A 64 -17.84 -4.62 -5.43
N LYS A 65 -17.66 -5.37 -4.32
CA LYS A 65 -17.50 -6.83 -4.32
C LYS A 65 -18.81 -7.61 -4.42
N GLU A 66 -19.95 -6.96 -4.21
CA GLU A 66 -21.28 -7.60 -4.26
C GLU A 66 -22.13 -7.08 -5.43
N VAL A 67 -22.10 -5.77 -5.74
CA VAL A 67 -22.98 -5.14 -6.73
C VAL A 67 -22.90 -5.76 -8.13
N ILE A 68 -24.04 -5.79 -8.83
CA ILE A 68 -24.15 -6.25 -10.22
C ILE A 68 -24.17 -5.07 -11.19
N VAL A 69 -23.63 -5.27 -12.39
CA VAL A 69 -23.63 -4.29 -13.49
C VAL A 69 -24.36 -4.87 -14.70
N ARG A 70 -24.69 -4.01 -15.67
CA ARG A 70 -25.40 -4.38 -16.92
C ARG A 70 -24.85 -5.66 -17.57
N LYS A 71 -23.52 -5.80 -17.63
CA LYS A 71 -22.82 -6.95 -18.23
C LYS A 71 -23.18 -8.30 -17.57
N ASP A 72 -23.47 -8.32 -16.27
CA ASP A 72 -23.84 -9.54 -15.56
C ASP A 72 -25.25 -10.01 -15.96
N LEU A 73 -26.09 -9.07 -16.41
CA LEU A 73 -27.49 -9.27 -16.77
C LEU A 73 -27.70 -9.52 -18.28
N ASP A 74 -26.71 -9.23 -19.14
CA ASP A 74 -26.87 -9.26 -20.60
C ASP A 74 -27.39 -10.61 -21.15
N ASN A 75 -27.03 -11.73 -20.52
CA ASN A 75 -27.44 -13.08 -20.92
C ASN A 75 -28.67 -13.65 -20.16
N MET A 76 -29.32 -12.86 -19.31
CA MET A 76 -30.49 -13.26 -18.52
C MET A 76 -31.80 -12.80 -19.15
N ASP A 77 -32.90 -13.52 -18.91
CA ASP A 77 -34.26 -13.08 -19.25
C ASP A 77 -34.78 -12.00 -18.28
N GLU A 78 -35.91 -11.37 -18.62
CA GLU A 78 -36.44 -10.23 -17.87
C GLU A 78 -36.91 -10.61 -16.46
N GLU A 79 -37.45 -11.82 -16.27
CA GLU A 79 -37.87 -12.35 -14.96
C GLU A 79 -36.66 -12.56 -14.04
N SER A 80 -35.63 -13.27 -14.52
CA SER A 80 -34.37 -13.45 -13.78
C SER A 80 -33.69 -12.12 -13.45
N ARG A 81 -33.71 -11.15 -14.38
CA ARG A 81 -33.18 -9.80 -14.14
C ARG A 81 -33.93 -9.08 -13.03
N GLU A 82 -35.26 -9.14 -13.01
CA GLU A 82 -36.06 -8.47 -11.98
C GLU A 82 -35.89 -9.14 -10.60
N GLU A 83 -35.79 -10.47 -10.53
CA GLU A 83 -35.50 -11.17 -9.27
C GLU A 83 -34.09 -10.83 -8.74
N ILE A 84 -33.07 -10.91 -9.59
CA ILE A 84 -31.67 -10.70 -9.18
C ILE A 84 -31.42 -9.23 -8.80
N THR A 85 -32.06 -8.26 -9.47
CA THR A 85 -31.96 -6.83 -9.09
C THR A 85 -32.78 -6.44 -7.85
N LYS A 86 -33.78 -7.24 -7.45
CA LYS A 86 -34.41 -7.15 -6.11
C LYS A 86 -33.52 -7.72 -5.01
N ALA A 87 -32.73 -8.74 -5.31
CA ALA A 87 -31.86 -9.43 -4.35
C ALA A 87 -30.49 -8.78 -4.15
N ILE A 88 -29.92 -8.16 -5.19
CA ILE A 88 -28.55 -7.61 -5.21
C ILE A 88 -28.56 -6.18 -5.73
N SER A 89 -27.80 -5.28 -5.06
CA SER A 89 -27.68 -3.89 -5.47
C SER A 89 -27.16 -3.74 -6.90
N TYR A 90 -27.99 -3.15 -7.77
CA TYR A 90 -27.60 -2.82 -9.14
C TYR A 90 -26.84 -1.49 -9.21
N LEU A 91 -25.68 -1.52 -9.87
CA LEU A 91 -24.87 -0.35 -10.19
C LEU A 91 -25.08 0.00 -11.67
N PRO A 92 -25.92 1.00 -12.02
CA PRO A 92 -26.01 1.48 -13.39
C PRO A 92 -24.64 2.03 -13.80
N THR A 93 -24.16 1.61 -14.98
CA THR A 93 -22.81 1.91 -15.47
C THR A 93 -22.84 2.14 -16.97
N GLU A 94 -22.14 3.18 -17.43
CA GLU A 94 -22.07 3.58 -18.84
C GLU A 94 -20.61 3.58 -19.34
N PRO A 95 -20.37 3.45 -20.66
CA PRO A 95 -19.02 3.52 -21.23
C PRO A 95 -18.37 4.89 -20.98
N THR A 96 -17.20 4.89 -20.34
CA THR A 96 -16.51 6.14 -19.98
C THR A 96 -15.16 6.33 -20.69
N TRP A 97 -14.75 7.61 -20.77
CA TRP A 97 -13.47 8.10 -21.28
C TRP A 97 -13.20 7.80 -22.76
N ASN A 98 -13.57 8.76 -23.60
CA ASN A 98 -13.62 8.63 -25.05
C ASN A 98 -12.25 8.55 -25.76
N PHE A 99 -11.13 8.60 -25.00
CA PHE A 99 -9.78 8.34 -25.54
C PHE A 99 -9.46 6.84 -25.66
N LYS A 100 -10.20 5.97 -24.97
CA LYS A 100 -10.10 4.51 -25.18
C LYS A 100 -10.92 4.12 -26.41
N PRO A 101 -10.43 3.17 -27.24
CA PRO A 101 -11.23 2.63 -28.33
C PRO A 101 -12.58 2.09 -27.86
N GLU A 102 -13.59 2.23 -28.72
CA GLU A 102 -14.92 1.64 -28.53
C GLU A 102 -14.81 0.14 -28.22
N GLY A 103 -15.68 -0.35 -27.33
CA GLY A 103 -15.60 -1.72 -26.80
C GLY A 103 -14.43 -1.99 -25.82
N ARG A 104 -13.54 -1.01 -25.56
CA ARG A 104 -12.49 -1.09 -24.50
C ARG A 104 -12.64 -0.04 -23.40
N GLN A 105 -13.67 0.80 -23.47
CA GLN A 105 -14.06 1.74 -22.43
C GLN A 105 -14.55 0.97 -21.18
N PRO A 106 -14.14 1.36 -19.95
CA PRO A 106 -14.70 0.78 -18.74
C PRO A 106 -16.14 1.28 -18.53
N LEU A 107 -17.03 0.37 -18.15
CA LEU A 107 -18.38 0.69 -17.70
C LEU A 107 -18.30 1.21 -16.25
N LEU A 108 -18.65 2.48 -16.03
CA LEU A 108 -18.53 3.15 -14.72
C LEU A 108 -19.74 4.03 -14.42
N ASN A 109 -19.89 4.41 -13.15
CA ASN A 109 -20.88 5.36 -12.67
C ASN A 109 -20.22 6.67 -12.23
N THR A 110 -20.51 7.79 -12.88
CA THR A 110 -19.95 9.12 -12.58
C THR A 110 -20.70 9.88 -11.49
N ASN A 111 -21.78 9.32 -10.92
CA ASN A 111 -22.61 10.03 -9.96
C ASN A 111 -22.39 9.54 -8.52
N ILE A 112 -21.71 8.39 -8.34
CA ILE A 112 -21.45 7.76 -7.04
C ILE A 112 -20.09 7.07 -7.00
N SER A 113 -19.53 6.95 -5.79
CA SER A 113 -18.34 6.15 -5.49
C SER A 113 -18.72 4.74 -5.02
N SER A 114 -17.96 3.72 -5.43
CA SER A 114 -18.07 2.37 -4.84
C SER A 114 -17.11 2.21 -3.66
N ILE A 115 -17.37 1.21 -2.82
CA ILE A 115 -16.53 0.84 -1.67
C ILE A 115 -16.08 -0.61 -1.79
N HIS A 116 -14.79 -0.83 -1.54
CA HIS A 116 -14.18 -2.15 -1.36
C HIS A 116 -13.80 -2.33 0.11
N VAL A 117 -14.00 -3.55 0.62
CA VAL A 117 -13.57 -3.99 1.94
C VAL A 117 -12.70 -5.25 1.78
N PRO A 118 -11.50 -5.30 2.40
CA PRO A 118 -10.62 -6.48 2.36
C PRO A 118 -11.32 -7.75 2.85
N THR A 119 -11.04 -8.89 2.21
CA THR A 119 -11.74 -10.17 2.46
C THR A 119 -11.57 -10.72 3.88
N ASN A 120 -10.58 -10.23 4.63
CA ASN A 120 -10.32 -10.54 6.04
C ASN A 120 -10.98 -9.56 7.04
N ILE A 121 -11.81 -8.63 6.58
CA ILE A 121 -12.50 -7.61 7.40
C ILE A 121 -14.00 -7.76 7.25
N TYR A 122 -14.73 -7.69 8.36
CA TYR A 122 -16.20 -7.74 8.34
C TYR A 122 -16.80 -6.36 8.02
N ASP A 123 -17.46 -6.27 6.87
CA ASP A 123 -18.07 -5.06 6.30
C ASP A 123 -19.13 -4.42 7.21
N LYS A 124 -19.91 -5.25 7.91
CA LYS A 124 -20.98 -4.83 8.83
C LYS A 124 -20.50 -4.64 10.28
N SER A 125 -19.18 -4.58 10.51
CA SER A 125 -18.63 -4.20 11.82
C SER A 125 -18.82 -2.70 12.09
N MET A 126 -19.01 -2.32 13.36
CA MET A 126 -19.35 -0.94 13.72
C MET A 126 -18.30 0.08 13.28
N THR A 127 -17.01 -0.27 13.38
CA THR A 127 -15.88 0.53 12.89
C THR A 127 -15.98 0.81 11.39
N ILE A 128 -16.31 -0.22 10.59
CA ILE A 128 -16.41 -0.11 9.13
C ILE A 128 -17.67 0.67 8.74
N LEU A 129 -18.81 0.42 9.38
CA LEU A 129 -20.05 1.17 9.14
C LEU A 129 -19.90 2.67 9.47
N ASN A 130 -19.21 3.01 10.56
CA ASN A 130 -18.85 4.41 10.88
C ASN A 130 -17.97 5.02 9.77
N GLY A 131 -16.89 4.34 9.40
CA GLY A 131 -15.97 4.80 8.35
C GLY A 131 -16.62 4.96 6.98
N ILE A 132 -17.53 4.06 6.62
CA ILE A 132 -18.36 4.18 5.41
C ILE A 132 -19.28 5.41 5.51
N HIS A 133 -20.00 5.56 6.62
CA HIS A 133 -20.98 6.65 6.78
C HIS A 133 -20.33 8.03 6.68
N TRP A 134 -19.19 8.30 7.35
CA TRP A 134 -18.59 9.64 7.29
C TRP A 134 -17.94 9.93 5.93
N THR A 135 -17.36 8.92 5.28
CA THR A 135 -16.73 9.08 3.95
C THR A 135 -17.74 9.29 2.82
N THR A 136 -19.05 9.15 3.04
CA THR A 136 -20.07 9.40 2.01
C THR A 136 -20.08 10.86 1.55
N ASN A 137 -19.65 11.80 2.41
CA ASN A 137 -19.47 13.20 2.01
C ASN A 137 -18.39 13.40 0.92
N LEU A 138 -17.41 12.48 0.81
CA LEU A 138 -16.36 12.55 -0.22
C LEU A 138 -16.90 12.33 -1.63
N THR A 139 -18.07 11.69 -1.76
CA THR A 139 -18.67 11.39 -3.07
C THR A 139 -18.96 12.67 -3.86
N GLN A 140 -19.38 13.76 -3.20
CA GLN A 140 -19.58 15.04 -3.87
C GLN A 140 -18.25 15.62 -4.35
N GLN A 141 -17.24 15.69 -3.48
CA GLN A 141 -15.92 16.23 -3.84
C GLN A 141 -15.26 15.45 -5.00
N PHE A 142 -15.47 14.14 -5.09
CA PHE A 142 -14.99 13.36 -6.24
C PHE A 142 -15.68 13.75 -7.56
N VAL A 143 -16.98 14.08 -7.54
CA VAL A 143 -17.71 14.59 -8.70
C VAL A 143 -17.23 16.00 -9.04
N ASP A 144 -17.17 16.90 -8.05
CA ASP A 144 -16.73 18.29 -8.22
C ASP A 144 -15.33 18.35 -8.88
N ASN A 145 -14.36 17.58 -8.35
CA ASN A 145 -13.02 17.45 -8.90
C ASN A 145 -13.00 16.95 -10.36
N ASN A 146 -13.90 16.02 -10.72
CA ASN A 146 -13.99 15.44 -12.06
C ASN A 146 -14.61 16.40 -13.08
N ASP A 147 -15.52 17.26 -12.63
CA ASP A 147 -16.18 18.26 -13.46
C ASP A 147 -15.27 19.49 -13.64
N GLU A 148 -14.38 19.78 -12.68
CA GLU A 148 -13.25 20.72 -12.84
C GLU A 148 -12.15 20.18 -13.78
N ASP A 149 -11.67 18.94 -13.60
CA ASP A 149 -10.71 18.30 -14.50
C ASP A 149 -11.17 16.93 -15.01
N SER A 150 -11.81 16.95 -16.18
CA SER A 150 -12.18 15.75 -16.95
C SER A 150 -11.01 14.83 -17.39
N SER A 151 -9.75 15.23 -17.18
CA SER A 151 -8.57 14.38 -17.35
C SER A 151 -8.32 13.44 -16.16
N LEU A 152 -8.95 13.71 -15.00
CA LEU A 152 -8.82 12.90 -13.79
C LEU A 152 -9.25 11.45 -14.00
N ARG A 153 -8.65 10.60 -13.18
CA ARG A 153 -8.75 9.14 -13.30
C ARG A 153 -9.46 8.54 -12.10
N TRP A 154 -8.84 7.55 -11.47
CA TRP A 154 -9.32 7.05 -10.21
C TRP A 154 -9.03 8.09 -9.14
N GLN A 155 -10.08 8.58 -8.52
CA GLN A 155 -9.98 9.27 -7.25
C GLN A 155 -10.36 8.26 -6.16
N TYR A 156 -9.61 8.22 -5.08
CA TYR A 156 -9.82 7.19 -4.06
C TYR A 156 -9.36 7.64 -2.67
N PHE A 157 -9.97 7.02 -1.67
CA PHE A 157 -9.66 7.20 -0.25
C PHE A 157 -9.47 5.83 0.40
N CYS A 158 -8.49 5.70 1.29
CA CYS A 158 -8.26 4.51 2.10
C CYS A 158 -8.28 4.91 3.58
N SER A 159 -9.11 4.25 4.39
CA SER A 159 -9.09 4.37 5.84
C SER A 159 -7.96 3.52 6.44
N SER A 160 -7.44 3.92 7.61
CA SER A 160 -6.69 3.06 8.52
C SER A 160 -7.45 1.77 8.87
N ASP A 161 -8.78 1.81 8.83
CA ASP A 161 -9.67 0.66 9.05
C ASP A 161 -9.68 -0.33 7.87
N GLY A 162 -9.08 0.02 6.73
CA GLY A 162 -8.99 -0.82 5.52
C GLY A 162 -10.06 -0.55 4.45
N ILE A 163 -10.99 0.35 4.72
CA ILE A 163 -12.06 0.76 3.79
C ILE A 163 -11.43 1.47 2.58
N PHE A 164 -11.68 0.98 1.36
CA PHE A 164 -11.23 1.62 0.13
C PHE A 164 -12.41 2.16 -0.68
N ARG A 165 -12.63 3.48 -0.65
CA ARG A 165 -13.66 4.15 -1.46
C ARG A 165 -13.03 4.63 -2.78
N ILE A 166 -13.65 4.31 -3.91
CA ILE A 166 -13.15 4.62 -5.26
C ILE A 166 -14.23 5.28 -6.13
N TYR A 167 -13.81 6.28 -6.90
CA TYR A 167 -14.60 7.00 -7.88
C TYR A 167 -13.84 7.09 -9.23
N PRO A 168 -14.52 7.05 -10.39
CA PRO A 168 -15.94 6.74 -10.59
C PRO A 168 -16.34 5.35 -10.08
N GLY A 169 -17.62 5.19 -9.72
CA GLY A 169 -18.16 3.94 -9.19
C GLY A 169 -17.99 2.77 -10.15
N MET A 170 -17.55 1.63 -9.61
CA MET A 170 -17.30 0.39 -10.35
C MET A 170 -17.79 -0.84 -9.58
N GLN A 171 -17.97 -1.94 -10.31
CA GLN A 171 -17.85 -3.28 -9.74
C GLN A 171 -16.37 -3.63 -9.57
N TRP A 172 -16.00 -4.26 -8.45
CA TRP A 172 -14.65 -4.78 -8.26
C TRP A 172 -14.42 -6.00 -9.17
N PRO A 173 -13.27 -6.13 -9.87
CA PRO A 173 -13.02 -7.28 -10.74
C PRO A 173 -13.15 -8.62 -10.00
N ARG A 174 -14.03 -9.48 -10.51
CA ARG A 174 -14.24 -10.86 -10.01
C ARG A 174 -13.64 -11.83 -11.02
N GLU A 175 -12.51 -12.44 -10.65
CA GLU A 175 -11.99 -13.61 -11.36
C GLU A 175 -12.43 -14.87 -10.60
N ALA A 176 -13.16 -15.77 -11.24
CA ALA A 176 -13.81 -16.91 -10.57
C ALA A 176 -12.85 -17.77 -9.74
N ASP A 177 -11.62 -17.96 -10.21
CA ASP A 177 -10.61 -18.82 -9.59
C ASP A 177 -9.62 -18.07 -8.68
N LYS A 178 -9.80 -16.75 -8.44
CA LYS A 178 -8.88 -15.95 -7.60
C LYS A 178 -9.60 -15.26 -6.44
N VAL A 179 -9.16 -15.61 -5.23
CA VAL A 179 -9.55 -14.89 -4.01
C VAL A 179 -9.02 -13.45 -4.06
N ASP A 180 -9.91 -12.49 -3.83
CA ASP A 180 -9.55 -11.08 -3.69
C ASP A 180 -8.66 -10.86 -2.45
N THR A 181 -7.40 -10.52 -2.72
CA THR A 181 -6.35 -10.24 -1.73
C THR A 181 -6.01 -8.75 -1.65
N PHE A 182 -6.92 -7.88 -2.11
CA PHE A 182 -6.71 -6.45 -2.01
C PHE A 182 -6.96 -5.93 -0.58
N ASP A 183 -5.96 -5.21 -0.07
CA ASP A 183 -6.08 -4.25 1.02
C ASP A 183 -5.39 -2.96 0.55
N CYS A 184 -5.98 -1.80 0.84
CA CYS A 184 -5.45 -0.51 0.41
C CYS A 184 -4.25 -0.05 1.26
N ARG A 185 -4.16 -0.50 2.51
CA ARG A 185 -3.15 -0.05 3.49
C ARG A 185 -1.77 -0.63 3.22
N ILE A 186 -1.71 -1.78 2.55
CA ILE A 186 -0.46 -2.43 2.10
C ILE A 186 -0.04 -2.00 0.69
N ARG A 187 -0.62 -0.91 0.14
CA ARG A 187 -0.24 -0.39 -1.18
C ARG A 187 0.85 0.66 -1.04
N ARG A 188 1.81 0.64 -1.96
CA ARG A 188 2.96 1.54 -1.98
C ARG A 188 2.57 3.02 -1.85
N TRP A 189 1.57 3.46 -2.62
CA TRP A 189 1.05 4.83 -2.54
C TRP A 189 0.48 5.20 -1.15
N TYR A 190 -0.09 4.25 -0.42
CA TYR A 190 -0.59 4.47 0.95
C TYR A 190 0.59 4.52 1.93
N ILE A 191 1.52 3.56 1.82
CA ILE A 191 2.71 3.46 2.67
C ILE A 191 3.61 4.69 2.54
N GLN A 192 3.79 5.21 1.32
CA GLN A 192 4.56 6.42 1.02
C GLN A 192 3.88 7.69 1.56
N ALA A 193 2.55 7.75 1.56
CA ALA A 193 1.82 8.86 2.15
C ALA A 193 1.72 8.78 3.70
N ALA A 194 1.75 7.57 4.26
CA ALA A 194 1.53 7.31 5.69
C ALA A 194 2.82 7.09 6.51
N SER A 195 3.98 6.91 5.88
CA SER A 195 5.26 6.72 6.57
C SER A 195 6.41 7.45 5.89
N TYR A 196 7.24 8.13 6.68
CA TYR A 196 8.49 8.72 6.22
C TYR A 196 9.55 7.63 5.95
N PRO A 197 10.43 7.79 4.95
CA PRO A 197 11.47 6.80 4.62
C PRO A 197 12.31 6.35 5.82
N LYS A 198 12.63 5.06 5.87
CA LYS A 198 13.24 4.41 7.05
C LYS A 198 14.28 3.35 6.71
N ASN A 199 15.25 3.20 7.61
CA ASN A 199 16.33 2.21 7.57
C ASN A 199 15.98 1.03 8.50
N ILE A 200 15.70 -0.16 7.93
CA ILE A 200 15.26 -1.34 8.70
C ILE A 200 16.28 -2.49 8.63
N LEU A 201 16.73 -2.97 9.78
CA LEU A 201 17.49 -4.22 9.89
C LEU A 201 16.59 -5.33 10.44
N ILE A 202 16.40 -6.38 9.63
CA ILE A 202 15.61 -7.55 10.02
C ILE A 202 16.56 -8.65 10.50
N LEU A 203 16.47 -9.01 11.78
CA LEU A 203 17.21 -10.12 12.39
C LEU A 203 16.32 -11.37 12.36
N LEU A 204 16.66 -12.30 11.47
CA LEU A 204 15.95 -13.57 11.30
C LEU A 204 16.66 -14.68 12.09
N ASP A 205 16.00 -15.18 13.13
CA ASP A 205 16.49 -16.33 13.89
C ASP A 205 16.48 -17.57 13.00
N SER A 206 17.66 -18.17 12.85
CA SER A 206 17.89 -19.41 12.09
C SER A 206 18.35 -20.56 12.97
N SER A 207 18.15 -20.47 14.29
CA SER A 207 18.51 -21.53 15.24
C SER A 207 17.61 -22.77 15.14
N GLY A 208 18.06 -23.89 15.74
CA GLY A 208 17.37 -25.18 15.68
C GLY A 208 15.95 -25.20 16.26
N SER A 209 15.59 -24.28 17.18
CA SER A 209 14.24 -24.17 17.74
C SER A 209 13.20 -23.76 16.69
N MET A 210 13.61 -22.93 15.74
CA MET A 210 12.77 -22.44 14.65
C MET A 210 12.44 -23.54 13.62
N LYS A 211 13.16 -24.67 13.61
CA LYS A 211 13.10 -25.65 12.51
C LYS A 211 11.67 -26.16 12.23
N GLY A 212 11.29 -26.14 10.95
CA GLY A 212 9.96 -26.56 10.49
C GLY A 212 8.98 -25.38 10.45
N MET A 213 7.83 -25.53 11.12
CA MET A 213 6.70 -24.59 10.99
C MET A 213 7.02 -23.17 11.45
N ARG A 214 7.81 -23.02 12.53
CA ARG A 214 8.20 -21.70 13.07
C ARG A 214 9.03 -20.91 12.04
N TYR A 215 10.01 -21.55 11.39
CA TYR A 215 10.82 -20.94 10.34
C TYR A 215 10.01 -20.63 9.07
N ALA A 216 9.03 -21.47 8.72
CA ALA A 216 8.12 -21.20 7.60
C ALA A 216 7.24 -19.96 7.88
N ILE A 217 6.72 -19.81 9.10
CA ILE A 217 6.00 -18.62 9.55
C ILE A 217 6.94 -17.40 9.53
N ALA A 218 8.13 -17.50 10.13
CA ALA A 218 9.12 -16.42 10.16
C ALA A 218 9.49 -15.92 8.76
N ARG A 219 9.79 -16.82 7.81
CA ARG A 219 10.06 -16.48 6.40
C ARG A 219 8.89 -15.77 5.74
N ASN A 220 7.66 -16.22 5.97
CA ASN A 220 6.46 -15.55 5.46
C ASN A 220 6.25 -14.17 6.10
N THR A 221 6.55 -14.01 7.39
CA THR A 221 6.53 -12.73 8.09
C THR A 221 7.56 -11.76 7.52
N VAL A 222 8.82 -12.17 7.32
CA VAL A 222 9.84 -11.34 6.64
C VAL A 222 9.35 -10.94 5.25
N ASN A 223 8.85 -11.88 4.44
CA ASN A 223 8.36 -11.58 3.10
C ASN A 223 7.24 -10.54 3.10
N LYS A 224 6.34 -10.57 4.09
CA LYS A 224 5.25 -9.59 4.26
C LYS A 224 5.75 -8.23 4.77
N ILE A 225 6.77 -8.20 5.63
CA ILE A 225 7.44 -6.94 6.03
C ILE A 225 8.10 -6.28 4.81
N LEU A 226 8.80 -7.06 3.98
CA LEU A 226 9.42 -6.56 2.74
C LEU A 226 8.38 -6.07 1.72
N GLU A 227 7.17 -6.66 1.67
CA GLU A 227 6.05 -6.14 0.87
C GLU A 227 5.52 -4.78 1.37
N THR A 228 5.76 -4.42 2.64
CA THR A 228 5.37 -3.12 3.22
C THR A 228 6.45 -2.04 3.11
N LEU A 229 7.53 -2.28 2.37
CA LEU A 229 8.56 -1.27 2.08
C LEU A 229 8.27 -0.49 0.79
N SER A 230 8.54 0.81 0.85
CA SER A 230 8.51 1.74 -0.28
C SER A 230 9.88 1.81 -0.97
N ASP A 231 9.95 2.29 -2.21
CA ASP A 231 11.23 2.36 -2.94
C ASP A 231 12.25 3.38 -2.36
N GLU A 232 11.83 4.20 -1.39
CA GLU A 232 12.68 5.15 -0.64
C GLU A 232 13.23 4.56 0.67
N ASP A 233 12.69 3.42 1.12
CA ASP A 233 13.17 2.73 2.31
C ASP A 233 14.46 1.96 2.03
N TYR A 234 15.32 1.83 3.04
CA TYR A 234 16.54 1.02 2.98
C TYR A 234 16.46 -0.12 3.99
N PHE A 235 16.96 -1.28 3.62
CA PHE A 235 16.90 -2.46 4.49
C PHE A 235 18.10 -3.38 4.34
N ASN A 236 18.27 -4.29 5.30
CA ASN A 236 19.05 -5.52 5.11
C ASN A 236 18.48 -6.62 6.02
N VAL A 237 18.77 -7.88 5.70
CA VAL A 237 18.35 -9.05 6.47
C VAL A 237 19.59 -9.79 6.95
N ILE A 238 19.71 -9.93 8.27
CA ILE A 238 20.77 -10.69 8.93
C ILE A 238 20.12 -11.96 9.49
N GLN A 239 20.53 -13.12 8.98
CA GLN A 239 20.23 -14.39 9.64
C GLN A 239 21.21 -14.61 10.79
N PHE A 240 20.76 -15.20 11.91
CA PHE A 240 21.66 -15.53 13.01
C PHE A 240 21.42 -16.94 13.55
N SER A 241 22.53 -17.64 13.76
CA SER A 241 22.65 -18.83 14.60
C SER A 241 23.72 -18.53 15.66
N ASP A 242 24.83 -19.30 15.76
CA ASP A 242 26.00 -18.90 16.56
C ASP A 242 26.62 -17.60 16.02
N GLN A 243 26.57 -17.36 14.71
CA GLN A 243 27.19 -16.19 14.07
C GLN A 243 26.17 -15.47 13.19
N PRO A 244 26.01 -14.13 13.31
CA PRO A 244 25.19 -13.35 12.40
C PRO A 244 25.84 -13.27 11.01
N ARG A 245 25.02 -13.47 9.96
CA ARG A 245 25.44 -13.36 8.56
C ARG A 245 24.38 -12.61 7.78
N TYR A 246 24.81 -11.74 6.87
CA TYR A 246 23.89 -11.14 5.89
C TYR A 246 23.30 -12.24 4.99
N VAL A 247 22.02 -12.14 4.66
CA VAL A 247 21.31 -13.11 3.80
C VAL A 247 21.69 -12.94 2.32
N ASP A 248 22.21 -11.77 1.95
CA ASP A 248 22.76 -11.49 0.63
C ASP A 248 24.19 -10.93 0.74
N GLU A 249 25.17 -11.75 0.39
CA GLU A 249 26.61 -11.44 0.49
C GLU A 249 27.01 -10.21 -0.36
N CYS A 250 26.23 -9.86 -1.38
CA CYS A 250 26.47 -8.64 -2.17
C CYS A 250 26.21 -7.34 -1.40
N PHE A 251 25.49 -7.41 -0.27
CA PHE A 251 25.17 -6.27 0.60
C PHE A 251 25.75 -6.47 2.01
N ASN A 252 26.92 -7.12 2.10
CA ASN A 252 27.68 -7.19 3.35
C ASN A 252 27.99 -5.79 3.88
N ASP A 253 27.72 -5.56 5.17
CA ASP A 253 28.02 -4.32 5.90
C ASP A 253 27.52 -3.03 5.20
N THR A 254 26.38 -3.12 4.51
CA THR A 254 25.67 -2.02 3.84
C THR A 254 24.14 -2.20 3.97
N LEU A 255 23.36 -1.19 3.57
CA LEU A 255 21.91 -1.32 3.39
C LEU A 255 21.58 -1.31 1.89
N MET A 256 20.54 -2.04 1.48
CA MET A 256 20.02 -2.04 0.11
C MET A 256 18.69 -1.28 0.04
N ALA A 257 18.48 -0.45 -0.99
CA ALA A 257 17.21 0.22 -1.21
C ALA A 257 16.10 -0.80 -1.50
N ALA A 258 14.88 -0.57 -1.00
CA ALA A 258 13.73 -1.46 -1.10
C ALA A 258 13.00 -1.40 -2.46
N SER A 259 13.79 -1.41 -3.53
CA SER A 259 13.29 -1.56 -4.89
C SER A 259 12.63 -2.93 -5.09
N VAL A 260 11.69 -2.99 -6.05
CA VAL A 260 10.95 -4.20 -6.42
C VAL A 260 11.86 -5.42 -6.61
N ASP A 261 13.01 -5.24 -7.27
CA ASP A 261 13.90 -6.35 -7.61
C ASP A 261 14.88 -6.71 -6.48
N ASN A 262 15.27 -5.74 -5.64
CA ASN A 262 15.99 -6.00 -4.39
C ASN A 262 15.13 -6.80 -3.40
N ILE A 263 13.85 -6.44 -3.26
CA ILE A 263 12.88 -7.21 -2.45
C ILE A 263 12.75 -8.64 -2.98
N LYS A 264 12.47 -8.85 -4.27
CA LYS A 264 12.36 -10.20 -4.86
C LYS A 264 13.64 -11.01 -4.71
N ARG A 265 14.80 -10.38 -4.88
CA ARG A 265 16.12 -11.02 -4.71
C ARG A 265 16.31 -11.49 -3.26
N MET A 266 15.99 -10.64 -2.29
CA MET A 266 16.06 -11.02 -0.87
C MET A 266 15.02 -12.11 -0.53
N GLN A 267 13.78 -12.00 -0.99
CA GLN A 267 12.74 -13.03 -0.81
C GLN A 267 13.20 -14.40 -1.35
N LYS A 268 13.88 -14.43 -2.51
CA LYS A 268 14.50 -15.67 -3.04
C LYS A 268 15.64 -16.16 -2.14
N LYS A 269 16.52 -15.29 -1.65
CA LYS A 269 17.62 -15.69 -0.76
C LYS A 269 17.12 -16.24 0.57
N ILE A 270 16.14 -15.58 1.20
CA ILE A 270 15.38 -16.08 2.36
C ILE A 270 14.77 -17.45 2.07
N ALA A 271 14.30 -17.69 0.83
CA ALA A 271 13.71 -18.96 0.45
C ALA A 271 14.72 -20.14 0.41
N GLU A 272 16.01 -19.86 0.24
CA GLU A 272 17.12 -20.82 0.18
C GLU A 272 17.72 -21.17 1.56
N LEU A 273 17.31 -20.49 2.64
CA LEU A 273 17.87 -20.65 3.99
C LEU A 273 17.31 -21.86 4.77
N GLU A 274 18.12 -22.41 5.69
CA GLU A 274 17.79 -23.53 6.58
C GLU A 274 18.15 -23.24 8.05
N ALA A 275 17.29 -23.65 8.99
CA ALA A 275 17.49 -23.48 10.42
C ALA A 275 18.44 -24.55 11.04
N LYS A 276 19.50 -24.11 11.74
CA LYS A 276 20.64 -24.90 12.26
C LYS A 276 21.22 -24.29 13.55
N GLU A 277 21.95 -25.10 14.34
CA GLU A 277 22.72 -24.66 15.52
C GLU A 277 21.84 -24.00 16.63
N TYR A 278 22.42 -23.16 17.49
CA TYR A 278 21.75 -22.37 18.54
C TYR A 278 21.71 -20.90 18.16
N SER A 279 20.89 -20.07 18.82
CA SER A 279 20.81 -18.62 18.57
C SER A 279 21.74 -17.82 19.49
N ASN A 280 22.48 -16.86 18.92
CA ASN A 280 23.25 -15.87 19.66
C ASN A 280 22.77 -14.45 19.33
N PHE A 281 21.87 -13.94 20.17
CA PHE A 281 21.25 -12.61 20.02
C PHE A 281 22.22 -11.46 20.26
N GLU A 282 23.13 -11.59 21.23
CA GLU A 282 24.13 -10.58 21.59
C GLU A 282 24.98 -10.18 20.37
N LYS A 283 25.56 -11.15 19.66
CA LYS A 283 26.31 -10.90 18.42
C LYS A 283 25.41 -10.32 17.33
N ALA A 284 24.18 -10.79 17.18
CA ALA A 284 23.27 -10.34 16.14
C ALA A 284 22.84 -8.87 16.31
N LEU A 285 22.47 -8.48 17.54
CA LEU A 285 22.20 -7.10 17.93
C LEU A 285 23.44 -6.22 17.76
N THR A 286 24.59 -6.66 18.28
CA THR A 286 25.87 -5.94 18.14
C THR A 286 26.22 -5.69 16.67
N LYS A 287 26.08 -6.69 15.79
CA LYS A 287 26.33 -6.56 14.34
C LYS A 287 25.34 -5.59 13.67
N ALA A 288 24.08 -5.56 14.12
CA ALA A 288 23.07 -4.63 13.62
C ALA A 288 23.36 -3.17 14.03
N PHE A 289 23.67 -2.92 15.30
CA PHE A 289 24.06 -1.60 15.78
C PHE A 289 25.38 -1.12 15.16
N GLN A 290 26.36 -2.01 14.96
CA GLN A 290 27.59 -1.68 14.23
C GLN A 290 27.31 -1.22 12.80
N LEU A 291 26.37 -1.84 12.09
CA LEU A 291 25.97 -1.43 10.74
C LEU A 291 25.27 -0.05 10.75
N PHE A 292 24.33 0.21 11.66
CA PHE A 292 23.70 1.54 11.77
C PHE A 292 24.67 2.64 12.21
N ARG A 293 25.69 2.34 13.03
CA ARG A 293 26.78 3.28 13.37
C ARG A 293 27.69 3.53 12.18
N LYS A 294 28.02 2.50 11.38
CA LYS A 294 28.79 2.65 10.14
C LYS A 294 28.07 3.55 9.13
N GLU A 295 26.79 3.26 8.86
CA GLU A 295 25.96 4.06 7.94
C GLU A 295 25.86 5.52 8.40
N HIS A 296 25.73 5.78 9.71
CA HIS A 296 25.78 7.16 10.24
C HIS A 296 27.12 7.87 10.04
N MET A 297 28.24 7.14 10.12
CA MET A 297 29.57 7.74 9.89
C MET A 297 29.83 8.02 8.41
N GLU A 298 29.31 7.20 7.51
CA GLU A 298 29.52 7.30 6.05
C GLU A 298 28.55 8.30 5.37
N PHE A 299 27.28 8.39 5.80
CA PHE A 299 26.22 9.14 5.12
C PHE A 299 25.68 10.33 5.91
N LYS A 300 26.57 11.10 6.55
CA LYS A 300 26.24 12.20 7.50
C LYS A 300 25.23 13.26 7.04
N GLU A 301 25.07 13.48 5.73
CA GLU A 301 24.12 14.46 5.17
C GLU A 301 22.82 13.82 4.65
N HIS A 302 22.71 12.48 4.67
CA HIS A 302 21.63 11.73 4.03
C HIS A 302 21.04 10.58 4.89
N THR A 303 21.52 10.38 6.13
CA THR A 303 20.97 9.33 7.00
C THR A 303 19.49 9.57 7.31
N LEU A 304 18.62 8.66 6.87
CA LEU A 304 17.20 8.69 7.20
C LEU A 304 17.01 8.52 8.73
N CYS A 305 16.30 9.47 9.35
CA CYS A 305 16.17 9.56 10.80
C CYS A 305 15.53 8.31 11.44
N ASN A 306 14.64 7.64 10.71
CA ASN A 306 13.89 6.49 11.20
C ASN A 306 14.72 5.21 11.05
N LYS A 307 15.47 4.84 12.10
CA LYS A 307 16.20 3.55 12.16
C LYS A 307 15.45 2.55 13.04
N ALA A 308 15.30 1.32 12.57
CA ALA A 308 14.64 0.25 13.34
C ALA A 308 15.34 -1.10 13.18
N ILE A 309 15.46 -1.84 14.29
CA ILE A 309 15.88 -3.24 14.30
C ILE A 309 14.63 -4.08 14.61
N MET A 310 14.33 -5.08 13.78
CA MET A 310 13.18 -5.96 13.94
C MET A 310 13.65 -7.41 14.07
N ILE A 311 13.33 -8.06 15.19
CA ILE A 311 13.78 -9.41 15.50
C ILE A 311 12.64 -10.41 15.29
N ILE A 312 12.91 -11.51 14.60
CA ILE A 312 11.93 -12.56 14.30
C ILE A 312 12.51 -13.89 14.79
N THR A 313 12.03 -14.33 15.94
CA THR A 313 12.47 -15.52 16.71
C THR A 313 11.25 -16.22 17.33
N ASP A 314 11.44 -17.42 17.88
CA ASP A 314 10.45 -18.11 18.72
C ASP A 314 10.64 -17.86 20.23
N GLY A 315 11.73 -17.22 20.65
CA GLY A 315 11.89 -16.70 22.00
C GLY A 315 13.31 -16.18 22.31
N ALA A 316 13.39 -15.01 22.95
CA ALA A 316 14.62 -14.54 23.57
C ALA A 316 14.76 -15.17 24.98
N PRO A 317 15.93 -15.72 25.36
CA PRO A 317 16.15 -16.30 26.69
C PRO A 317 16.44 -15.25 27.78
N GLU A 318 16.93 -14.08 27.39
CA GLU A 318 17.39 -12.99 28.26
C GLU A 318 17.01 -11.62 27.66
N ASN A 319 17.13 -10.54 28.44
CA ASN A 319 16.80 -9.19 28.00
C ASN A 319 17.88 -8.51 27.14
N PHE A 320 19.14 -8.97 27.26
CA PHE A 320 20.32 -8.38 26.60
C PHE A 320 20.58 -6.90 26.95
N ASP A 321 20.22 -6.48 28.17
CA ASP A 321 20.28 -5.09 28.66
C ASP A 321 21.65 -4.42 28.39
N SER A 322 22.75 -5.16 28.54
CA SER A 322 24.12 -4.69 28.29
C SER A 322 24.38 -4.19 26.86
N VAL A 323 23.70 -4.77 25.86
CA VAL A 323 23.85 -4.35 24.45
C VAL A 323 23.10 -3.05 24.21
N PHE A 324 21.94 -2.87 24.86
CA PHE A 324 21.19 -1.61 24.79
C PHE A 324 21.91 -0.49 25.57
N ASP A 325 22.50 -0.81 26.73
CA ASP A 325 23.37 0.09 27.50
C ASP A 325 24.59 0.59 26.71
N GLU A 326 25.20 -0.25 25.84
CA GLU A 326 26.31 0.19 24.97
C GLU A 326 25.81 1.04 23.78
N PHE A 327 24.73 0.62 23.12
CA PHE A 327 24.43 1.09 21.75
C PHE A 327 23.27 2.09 21.60
N ASN A 328 22.30 2.17 22.52
CA ASN A 328 21.18 3.12 22.37
C ASN A 328 20.65 3.78 23.66
N TRP A 329 21.06 3.35 24.85
CA TRP A 329 20.57 3.90 26.12
C TRP A 329 21.29 5.20 26.57
N PRO A 330 20.62 6.12 27.28
CA PRO A 330 19.17 6.30 27.34
C PRO A 330 18.62 6.96 26.06
N GLU A 331 19.46 7.68 25.31
CA GLU A 331 19.28 8.09 23.92
C GLU A 331 20.61 8.68 23.39
N LYS A 332 21.30 8.01 22.45
CA LYS A 332 22.54 8.51 21.80
C LYS A 332 22.70 8.05 20.34
N SER A 333 21.90 8.68 19.46
CA SER A 333 22.10 8.91 18.01
C SER A 333 23.14 8.07 17.25
#